data_AF-A0A836K2W7-F1
#
_entry.id   AF-A0A836K2W7-F1
#
_cell.length_a   1.000
_cell.length_b   1.000
_cell.length_c   1.000
_cell.angle_alpha   90.00
_cell.angle_beta   90.00
_cell.angle_gamma   90.00
#
_symmetry.space_group_name_H-M   'P 1'
#
loop_
_entity.id
_entity.type
_entity.pdbx_description
1 polymer ?
#
loop_
_entity_poly.entity_id
_entity_poly.type
_entity_poly.pdbx_seq_one_letter_code
_entity_poly.pdbx_strand_id
1 'polypeptide(L)'
;MEQRAVIKFNAKLGKSASETFRSMQQVYGSQCLGRTAVFEWHKRFLEGRETLEDDKKSGRPILVRTSEMIEKVVMTEWVPEGQTVTKSNQTYYLTVLATLRERVRKKRSELWKNKSWILHQDNAPAYNALSVKRYLAARGTPVLEHAPYSPDLAPCDFFLFPKIKSALKGTRFESMEEVKRKSAELLNALTKEDFQHCFDQWKKRMERCVARGGEYIEGQHSIVE
;
A
#
# COMPACT_ATOMS: atom_id res chain seq x y z
N MET A 1 0.49 -10.50 24.98
CA MET A 1 1.08 -9.74 26.10
C MET A 1 2.11 -10.57 26.87
N GLU A 2 1.76 -11.79 27.29
CA GLU A 2 2.64 -12.69 28.05
C GLU A 2 4.04 -12.91 27.44
N GLN A 3 4.11 -13.25 26.16
CA GLN A 3 5.38 -13.43 25.45
C GLN A 3 6.24 -12.15 25.39
N ARG A 4 5.62 -10.95 25.38
CA ARG A 4 6.35 -9.66 25.38
C ARG A 4 6.97 -9.36 26.76
N ALA A 5 6.33 -9.80 27.84
CA ALA A 5 6.91 -9.71 29.18
C ALA A 5 8.19 -10.54 29.28
N VAL A 6 8.20 -11.74 28.67
CA VAL A 6 9.40 -12.59 28.61
C VAL A 6 10.51 -11.96 27.77
N ILE A 7 10.19 -11.32 26.65
CA ILE A 7 11.17 -10.57 25.85
C ILE A 7 11.78 -9.43 26.68
N LYS A 8 10.94 -8.65 27.37
CA LYS A 8 11.38 -7.55 28.24
C LYS A 8 12.28 -8.04 29.37
N PHE A 9 11.91 -9.13 30.02
CA PHE A 9 12.70 -9.76 31.07
C PHE A 9 14.09 -10.18 30.56
N ASN A 10 14.15 -10.88 29.43
CA ASN A 10 15.43 -11.32 28.85
C ASN A 10 16.30 -10.14 28.39
N ALA A 11 15.70 -9.06 27.86
CA ALA A 11 16.42 -7.84 27.52
C ALA A 11 17.04 -7.17 28.76
N LYS A 12 16.30 -7.12 29.89
CA LYS A 12 16.82 -6.60 31.17
C LYS A 12 17.89 -7.49 31.80
N LEU A 13 17.89 -8.79 31.51
CA LEU A 13 18.98 -9.71 31.88
C LEU A 13 20.22 -9.57 31.00
N GLY A 14 20.22 -8.69 29.99
CA GLY A 14 21.36 -8.48 29.10
C GLY A 14 21.55 -9.58 28.05
N LYS A 15 20.55 -10.44 27.83
CA LYS A 15 20.60 -11.44 26.76
C LYS A 15 20.52 -10.78 25.39
N SER A 16 21.06 -11.45 24.38
CA SER A 16 20.88 -11.04 22.99
C SER A 16 19.47 -11.38 22.49
N ALA A 17 19.04 -10.69 21.43
CA ALA A 17 17.76 -10.99 20.76
C ALA A 17 17.71 -12.43 20.23
N SER A 18 18.85 -12.98 19.78
CA SER A 18 18.98 -14.36 19.32
C SER A 18 18.76 -15.37 20.45
N GLU A 19 19.34 -15.13 21.63
CA GLU A 19 19.15 -16.00 22.80
C GLU A 19 17.72 -15.90 23.33
N THR A 20 17.17 -14.70 23.35
CA THR A 20 15.76 -14.48 23.69
C THR A 20 14.84 -15.27 22.75
N PHE A 21 15.09 -15.23 21.44
CA PHE A 21 14.31 -15.98 20.47
C PHE A 21 14.42 -17.49 20.66
N ARG A 22 15.63 -18.04 20.88
CA ARG A 22 15.79 -19.48 21.16
C ARG A 22 15.05 -19.90 22.42
N SER A 23 15.18 -19.11 23.49
CA SER A 23 14.47 -19.37 24.75
C SER A 23 12.95 -19.33 24.57
N MET A 24 12.45 -18.38 23.79
CA MET A 24 11.03 -18.31 23.46
C MET A 24 10.57 -19.49 22.61
N GLN A 25 11.34 -19.92 21.61
CA GLN A 25 10.99 -21.10 20.81
C GLN A 25 10.93 -22.37 21.65
N GLN A 26 11.82 -22.52 22.63
CA GLN A 26 11.83 -23.67 23.54
C GLN A 26 10.59 -23.71 24.45
N VAL A 27 10.13 -22.54 24.91
CA VAL A 27 9.00 -22.43 25.85
C VAL A 27 7.65 -22.43 25.11
N TYR A 28 7.54 -21.71 24.01
CA TYR A 28 6.26 -21.46 23.32
C TYR A 28 6.06 -22.28 22.04
N GLY A 29 7.11 -22.95 21.52
CA GLY A 29 7.02 -23.84 20.36
C GLY A 29 6.35 -23.18 19.15
N SER A 30 5.29 -23.81 18.64
CA SER A 30 4.50 -23.31 17.49
C SER A 30 3.70 -22.04 17.79
N GLN A 31 3.49 -21.70 19.07
CA GLN A 31 2.80 -20.48 19.50
C GLN A 31 3.78 -19.32 19.73
N CYS A 32 5.08 -19.52 19.51
CA CYS A 32 6.10 -18.50 19.68
C CYS A 32 5.92 -17.34 18.68
N LEU A 33 6.07 -16.11 19.16
CA LEU A 33 6.21 -14.94 18.29
C LEU A 33 7.30 -15.18 17.24
N GLY A 34 7.03 -14.75 16.00
CA GLY A 34 7.99 -14.86 14.91
C GLY A 34 9.29 -14.10 15.21
N ARG A 35 10.39 -14.57 14.61
CA ARG A 35 11.75 -14.03 14.84
C ARG A 35 11.82 -12.51 14.74
N THR A 36 11.22 -11.94 13.70
CA THR A 36 11.19 -10.49 13.47
C THR A 36 10.51 -9.73 14.62
N ALA A 37 9.35 -10.22 15.09
CA ALA A 37 8.63 -9.60 16.19
C ALA A 37 9.44 -9.67 17.50
N VAL A 38 10.11 -10.80 17.78
CA VAL A 38 10.96 -10.93 18.97
C VAL A 38 12.12 -9.95 18.94
N PHE A 39 12.80 -9.82 17.80
CA PHE A 39 13.93 -8.91 17.64
C PHE A 39 13.51 -7.44 17.76
N GLU A 40 12.38 -7.08 17.16
CA GLU A 40 11.88 -5.72 17.21
C GLU A 40 11.45 -5.31 18.62
N TRP A 41 10.71 -6.17 19.33
CA TRP A 41 10.35 -5.92 20.73
C TRP A 41 11.58 -5.88 21.63
N HIS A 42 12.55 -6.78 21.44
CA HIS A 42 13.79 -6.79 22.20
C HIS A 42 14.58 -5.50 22.05
N LYS A 43 14.72 -5.01 20.82
CA LYS A 43 15.35 -3.72 20.52
C LYS A 43 14.63 -2.57 21.23
N ARG A 44 13.29 -2.51 21.12
CA ARG A 44 12.48 -1.46 21.76
C ARG A 44 12.65 -1.43 23.28
N PHE A 45 12.78 -2.59 23.93
CA PHE A 45 13.04 -2.65 25.38
C PHE A 45 14.45 -2.18 25.76
N LEU A 46 15.47 -2.48 24.94
CA LEU A 46 16.81 -1.92 25.13
C LEU A 46 16.85 -0.40 24.91
N GLU A 47 15.99 0.12 24.04
CA GLU A 47 15.80 1.56 23.79
C GLU A 47 14.94 2.27 24.87
N GLY A 48 14.62 1.58 25.98
CA GLY A 48 13.96 2.19 27.13
C GLY A 48 12.43 2.13 27.12
N ARG A 49 11.80 1.36 26.22
CA ARG A 49 10.36 1.10 26.30
C ARG A 49 10.02 0.31 27.56
N GLU A 50 8.95 0.70 28.25
CA GLU A 50 8.45 -0.04 29.43
C GLU A 50 7.06 -0.69 29.20
N THR A 51 6.29 -0.24 28.22
CA THR A 51 4.95 -0.76 27.91
C THR A 51 4.99 -2.12 27.20
N LEU A 52 4.00 -2.99 27.47
CA LEU A 52 3.83 -4.27 26.76
C LEU A 52 2.80 -4.17 25.63
N GLU A 53 2.03 -3.09 25.65
CA GLU A 53 1.02 -2.73 24.69
C GLU A 53 1.67 -2.28 23.38
N ASP A 54 1.04 -2.65 22.27
CA ASP A 54 1.38 -2.05 20.99
C ASP A 54 1.27 -0.53 21.09
N ASP A 55 2.11 0.17 20.33
CA ASP A 55 1.90 1.60 20.15
C ASP A 55 0.45 1.83 19.74
N LYS A 56 -0.12 2.95 20.22
CA LYS A 56 -1.31 3.49 19.57
C LYS A 56 -0.94 3.57 18.10
N LYS A 57 -1.50 2.65 17.29
CA LYS A 57 -1.45 2.73 15.84
C LYS A 57 -1.84 4.18 15.56
N SER A 58 -0.98 4.93 14.89
CA SER A 58 -1.39 6.19 14.30
C SER A 58 -2.70 5.85 13.62
N GLY A 59 -3.79 6.42 14.14
CA GLY A 59 -5.12 6.07 13.71
C GLY A 59 -5.13 6.12 12.19
N ARG A 60 -5.80 5.15 11.58
CA ARG A 60 -6.03 5.13 10.13
C ARG A 60 -6.31 6.58 9.72
N PRO A 61 -5.62 7.13 8.72
CA PRO A 61 -6.08 8.36 8.12
C PRO A 61 -7.56 8.18 7.89
N ILE A 62 -8.36 9.12 8.41
CA ILE A 62 -9.80 9.11 8.19
C ILE A 62 -9.94 8.83 6.70
N LEU A 63 -10.47 7.65 6.34
CA LEU A 63 -10.98 7.44 5.00
C LEU A 63 -12.04 8.50 4.92
N VAL A 64 -11.69 9.66 4.37
CA VAL A 64 -12.66 10.72 4.16
C VAL A 64 -13.53 10.21 3.03
N ARG A 65 -14.53 9.44 3.42
CA ARG A 65 -15.61 8.90 2.62
C ARG A 65 -16.69 9.98 2.45
N THR A 66 -16.31 11.24 2.22
CA THR A 66 -17.32 12.10 1.62
C THR A 66 -17.40 11.65 0.18
N SER A 67 -18.60 11.27 -0.26
CA SER A 67 -18.84 10.83 -1.62
C SER A 67 -18.37 11.92 -2.62
N GLU A 68 -18.26 13.18 -2.20
CA GLU A 68 -17.66 14.30 -2.94
C GLU A 68 -16.14 14.15 -3.22
N MET A 69 -15.38 13.46 -2.37
CA MET A 69 -13.91 13.30 -2.53
C MET A 69 -13.52 12.17 -3.49
N ILE A 70 -14.48 11.32 -3.84
CA ILE A 70 -14.32 10.26 -4.82
C ILE A 70 -14.58 10.86 -6.21
N GLU A 71 -13.64 11.68 -6.64
CA GLU A 71 -13.65 12.30 -7.97
C GLU A 71 -13.01 11.41 -9.03
N LYS A 72 -13.28 11.77 -10.29
CA LYS A 72 -12.66 11.22 -11.50
C LYS A 72 -11.13 11.23 -11.47
N VAL A 73 -10.53 10.49 -12.41
CA VAL A 73 -9.08 10.43 -12.64
C VAL A 73 -8.48 11.84 -12.77
N VAL A 74 -7.48 12.15 -11.94
CA VAL A 74 -6.85 13.48 -11.92
C VAL A 74 -5.78 13.66 -12.99
N MET A 75 -5.12 12.57 -13.36
CA MET A 75 -4.00 12.50 -14.29
C MET A 75 -3.88 11.07 -14.83
N THR A 76 -3.65 10.96 -16.13
CA THR A 76 -3.21 9.72 -16.80
C THR A 76 -1.87 10.03 -17.45
N GLU A 77 -0.92 9.14 -17.29
CA GLU A 77 0.44 9.31 -17.79
C GLU A 77 0.91 7.97 -18.38
N TRP A 78 1.42 8.00 -19.60
CA TRP A 78 1.86 6.82 -20.33
C TRP A 78 3.37 6.75 -20.31
N VAL A 79 3.90 5.60 -19.88
CA VAL A 79 5.34 5.35 -19.96
C VAL A 79 5.77 5.47 -21.43
N PRO A 80 6.86 6.21 -21.74
CA PRO A 80 7.35 6.32 -23.10
C PRO A 80 7.62 4.94 -23.71
N GLU A 81 7.42 4.84 -25.02
CA GLU A 81 7.62 3.59 -25.74
C GLU A 81 9.06 3.07 -25.59
N GLY A 82 9.20 1.74 -25.44
CA GLY A 82 10.48 1.09 -25.19
C GLY A 82 11.02 1.28 -23.77
N GLN A 83 10.32 1.98 -22.88
CA GLN A 83 10.71 2.13 -21.48
C GLN A 83 9.85 1.28 -20.54
N THR A 84 10.46 0.91 -19.42
CA THR A 84 9.78 0.27 -18.28
C THR A 84 9.98 1.12 -17.03
N VAL A 85 9.03 1.04 -16.09
CA VAL A 85 9.15 1.74 -14.81
C VAL A 85 10.05 0.92 -13.89
N THR A 86 11.36 1.09 -14.07
CA THR A 86 12.40 0.39 -13.32
C THR A 86 13.12 1.36 -12.37
N LYS A 87 14.01 0.82 -11.55
CA LYS A 87 14.88 1.63 -10.69
C LYS A 87 15.74 2.64 -11.48
N SER A 88 16.13 2.31 -12.72
CA SER A 88 16.88 3.22 -13.59
C SER A 88 16.02 4.36 -14.17
N ASN A 89 14.68 4.23 -14.14
CA ASN A 89 13.75 5.26 -14.61
C ASN A 89 13.12 6.10 -13.48
N GLN A 90 13.78 6.15 -12.32
CA GLN A 90 13.30 6.94 -11.16
C GLN A 90 13.14 8.43 -11.49
N THR A 91 13.93 9.00 -12.40
CA THR A 91 13.86 10.43 -12.76
C THR A 91 12.54 10.74 -13.46
N TYR A 92 12.12 9.91 -14.42
CA TYR A 92 10.79 10.01 -15.02
C TYR A 92 9.71 9.89 -13.95
N TYR A 93 9.82 8.92 -13.04
CA TYR A 93 8.81 8.79 -12.00
C TYR A 93 8.72 10.01 -11.07
N LEU A 94 9.84 10.67 -10.77
CA LEU A 94 9.85 11.91 -10.01
C LEU A 94 9.14 13.06 -10.76
N THR A 95 9.25 13.15 -12.09
CA THR A 95 8.50 14.15 -12.88
C THR A 95 7.00 13.86 -12.88
N VAL A 96 6.62 12.58 -12.96
CA VAL A 96 5.23 12.13 -12.79
C VAL A 96 4.69 12.52 -11.41
N LEU A 97 5.43 12.27 -10.33
CA LEU A 97 5.03 12.64 -8.97
C LEU A 97 4.90 14.15 -8.78
N ALA A 98 5.83 14.93 -9.35
CA ALA A 98 5.76 16.39 -9.30
C ALA A 98 4.49 16.91 -9.98
N THR A 99 4.18 16.37 -11.16
CA THR A 99 2.98 16.71 -11.92
C THR A 99 1.71 16.31 -11.18
N LEU A 100 1.69 15.08 -10.63
CA LEU A 100 0.57 14.56 -9.86
C LEU A 100 0.25 15.47 -8.67
N ARG A 101 1.27 15.88 -7.91
CA ARG A 101 1.09 16.79 -6.76
C ARG A 101 0.46 18.11 -7.17
N GLU A 102 0.94 18.73 -8.25
CA GLU A 102 0.36 19.97 -8.74
C GLU A 102 -1.08 19.78 -9.26
N ARG A 103 -1.38 18.65 -9.90
CA ARG A 103 -2.74 18.31 -10.34
C ARG A 103 -3.67 18.11 -9.16
N VAL A 104 -3.25 17.39 -8.12
CA VAL A 104 -4.03 17.23 -6.88
C VAL A 104 -4.25 18.58 -6.21
N ARG A 105 -3.20 19.41 -6.08
CA ARG A 105 -3.32 20.77 -5.51
C ARG A 105 -4.35 21.63 -6.25
N LYS A 106 -4.35 21.58 -7.59
CA LYS A 106 -5.24 22.42 -8.42
C LYS A 106 -6.66 21.85 -8.53
N LYS A 107 -6.81 20.55 -8.81
CA LYS A 107 -8.11 19.91 -9.07
C LYS A 107 -8.83 19.47 -7.80
N ARG A 108 -8.08 19.12 -6.75
CA ARG A 108 -8.59 18.65 -5.45
C ARG A 108 -8.08 19.55 -4.32
N SER A 109 -8.31 20.85 -4.47
CA SER A 109 -7.76 21.89 -3.59
C SER A 109 -8.18 21.71 -2.13
N GLU A 110 -9.39 21.21 -1.87
CA GLU A 110 -9.88 20.92 -0.52
C GLU A 110 -9.06 19.81 0.17
N LEU A 111 -8.73 18.72 -0.53
CA LEU A 111 -7.84 17.68 0.00
C LEU A 111 -6.44 18.22 0.31
N TRP A 112 -5.98 19.15 -0.53
CA TRP A 112 -4.67 19.77 -0.37
C TRP A 112 -4.62 20.70 0.85
N LYS A 113 -5.59 21.61 0.97
CA LYS A 113 -5.72 22.55 2.10
C LYS A 113 -5.84 21.81 3.42
N ASN A 114 -6.67 20.78 3.45
CA ASN A 114 -6.92 19.98 4.65
C ASN A 114 -5.85 18.92 4.92
N LYS A 115 -4.84 18.81 4.04
CA LYS A 115 -3.75 17.81 4.13
C LYS A 115 -4.27 16.37 4.31
N SER A 116 -5.40 16.05 3.67
CA SER A 116 -6.12 14.79 3.87
C SER A 116 -5.93 13.76 2.76
N TRP A 117 -5.15 14.07 1.72
CA TRP A 117 -4.82 13.11 0.67
C TRP A 117 -3.62 12.24 1.04
N ILE A 118 -3.67 10.97 0.62
CA ILE A 118 -2.61 9.98 0.86
C ILE A 118 -2.33 9.24 -0.43
N LEU A 119 -1.04 9.02 -0.68
CA LEU A 119 -0.57 8.34 -1.86
C LEU A 119 -0.46 6.85 -1.59
N HIS A 120 -1.17 6.04 -2.37
CA HIS A 120 -0.96 4.60 -2.41
C HIS A 120 -0.24 4.22 -3.70
N GLN A 121 0.74 3.33 -3.58
CA GLN A 121 1.55 2.79 -4.67
C GLN A 121 1.84 1.33 -4.34
N ASP A 122 2.00 0.50 -5.36
CA ASP A 122 2.45 -0.88 -5.16
C ASP A 122 3.95 -0.92 -4.81
N ASN A 123 4.52 -2.13 -4.72
CA ASN A 123 5.93 -2.31 -4.39
C ASN A 123 6.87 -2.32 -5.60
N ALA A 124 6.51 -1.72 -6.74
CA ALA A 124 7.38 -1.67 -7.90
C ALA A 124 8.77 -1.06 -7.56
N PRO A 125 9.87 -1.58 -8.13
CA PRO A 125 11.22 -1.16 -7.76
C PRO A 125 11.49 0.34 -7.87
N ALA A 126 10.88 1.02 -8.85
CA ALA A 126 11.03 2.47 -9.04
C ALA A 126 10.45 3.25 -7.86
N TYR A 127 9.30 2.83 -7.32
CA TYR A 127 8.58 3.52 -6.25
C TYR A 127 9.31 3.40 -4.92
N ASN A 128 10.00 2.27 -4.75
CA ASN A 128 10.82 1.99 -3.58
C ASN A 128 12.24 2.59 -3.63
N ALA A 129 12.60 3.29 -4.72
CA ALA A 129 13.91 3.93 -4.83
C ALA A 129 14.13 5.01 -3.74
N LEU A 130 15.35 5.12 -3.24
CA LEU A 130 15.70 6.08 -2.19
C LEU A 130 15.42 7.54 -2.60
N SER A 131 15.65 7.87 -3.87
CA SER A 131 15.36 9.19 -4.45
C SER A 131 13.87 9.55 -4.34
N VAL A 132 12.99 8.59 -4.62
CA VAL A 132 11.52 8.73 -4.55
C VAL A 132 11.07 8.88 -3.11
N LYS A 133 11.55 8.03 -2.20
CA LYS A 133 11.22 8.14 -0.76
C LYS A 133 11.66 9.49 -0.20
N ARG A 134 12.88 9.95 -0.53
CA ARG A 134 13.39 11.28 -0.15
C ARG A 134 12.54 12.41 -0.72
N TYR A 135 12.15 12.32 -1.99
CA TYR A 135 11.28 13.32 -2.63
C TYR A 135 9.92 13.42 -1.92
N LEU A 136 9.26 12.29 -1.66
CA LEU A 136 7.96 12.27 -1.00
C LEU A 136 8.04 12.84 0.42
N ALA A 137 9.08 12.47 1.18
CA ALA A 137 9.34 12.99 2.52
C ALA A 137 9.63 14.51 2.52
N ALA A 138 10.52 14.98 1.64
CA ALA A 138 10.86 16.41 1.52
C ALA A 138 9.65 17.28 1.13
N ARG A 139 8.66 16.69 0.45
CA ARG A 139 7.41 17.35 0.05
C ARG A 139 6.24 17.10 1.01
N GLY A 140 6.48 16.42 2.14
CA GLY A 140 5.47 16.09 3.14
C GLY A 140 4.30 15.28 2.56
N THR A 141 4.57 14.37 1.62
CA THR A 141 3.54 13.51 1.01
C THR A 141 3.35 12.28 1.87
N PRO A 142 2.21 12.10 2.55
CA PRO A 142 1.93 10.85 3.23
C PRO A 142 1.76 9.72 2.22
N VAL A 143 2.40 8.58 2.48
CA VAL A 143 2.35 7.37 1.66
C VAL A 143 1.72 6.26 2.50
N LEU A 144 0.71 5.59 1.96
CA LEU A 144 0.12 4.42 2.59
C LEU A 144 1.07 3.24 2.41
N GLU A 145 1.41 2.58 3.52
CA GLU A 145 2.23 1.37 3.48
C GLU A 145 1.53 0.26 2.68
N HIS A 146 2.33 -0.48 1.92
CA HIS A 146 1.86 -1.59 1.10
C HIS A 146 2.78 -2.79 1.28
N ALA A 147 2.20 -3.96 1.54
CA ALA A 147 2.95 -5.18 1.76
C ALA A 147 3.59 -5.68 0.46
N PRO A 148 4.79 -6.29 0.52
CA PRO A 148 5.40 -6.93 -0.65
C PRO A 148 4.49 -7.99 -1.26
N TYR A 149 4.54 -8.12 -2.59
CA TYR A 149 3.83 -9.16 -3.33
C TYR A 149 2.33 -9.26 -3.02
N SER A 150 1.64 -8.15 -2.76
CA SER A 150 0.22 -8.13 -2.37
C SER A 150 -0.68 -7.46 -3.43
N PRO A 151 -0.73 -7.97 -4.69
CA PRO A 151 -1.56 -7.39 -5.75
C PRO A 151 -3.06 -7.45 -5.41
N ASP A 152 -3.48 -8.42 -4.60
CA ASP A 152 -4.83 -8.54 -4.06
C ASP A 152 -5.22 -7.39 -3.11
N LEU A 153 -4.24 -6.60 -2.65
CA LEU A 153 -4.39 -5.39 -1.84
C LEU A 153 -4.05 -4.11 -2.61
N ALA A 154 -3.81 -4.16 -3.92
CA ALA A 154 -3.55 -3.00 -4.76
C ALA A 154 -4.77 -2.68 -5.64
N PRO A 155 -5.42 -1.51 -5.47
CA PRO A 155 -6.60 -1.13 -6.27
C PRO A 155 -6.39 -1.16 -7.78
N CYS A 156 -5.18 -0.83 -8.24
CA CYS A 156 -4.86 -0.92 -9.66
C CYS A 156 -4.91 -2.37 -10.16
N ASP A 157 -4.40 -3.33 -9.38
CA ASP A 157 -4.28 -4.73 -9.77
C ASP A 157 -5.58 -5.50 -9.65
N PHE A 158 -6.34 -5.34 -8.55
CA PHE A 158 -7.57 -6.11 -8.37
C PHE A 158 -8.81 -5.47 -9.00
N PHE A 159 -8.78 -4.18 -9.37
CA PHE A 159 -9.94 -3.46 -9.88
C PHE A 159 -9.69 -2.77 -11.23
N LEU A 160 -8.73 -1.84 -11.30
CA LEU A 160 -8.57 -0.97 -12.47
C LEU A 160 -8.12 -1.73 -13.72
N PHE A 161 -6.99 -2.45 -13.62
CA PHE A 161 -6.43 -3.19 -14.74
C PHE A 161 -7.34 -4.32 -15.22
N PRO A 162 -8.01 -5.11 -14.36
CA PRO A 162 -9.02 -6.07 -14.81
C PRO A 162 -10.13 -5.43 -15.63
N LYS A 163 -10.67 -4.28 -15.19
CA LYS A 163 -11.75 -3.59 -15.92
C LYS A 163 -11.29 -3.12 -17.31
N ILE A 164 -10.09 -2.53 -17.40
CA ILE A 164 -9.50 -2.12 -18.68
C ILE A 164 -9.22 -3.34 -19.56
N LYS A 165 -8.50 -4.35 -19.04
CA LYS A 165 -8.14 -5.56 -19.78
C LYS A 165 -9.37 -6.27 -20.32
N SER A 166 -10.44 -6.39 -19.52
CA SER A 166 -11.69 -7.01 -19.94
C SER A 166 -12.35 -6.24 -21.10
N ALA A 167 -12.36 -4.90 -21.04
CA ALA A 167 -12.94 -4.07 -22.09
C ALA A 167 -12.11 -4.04 -23.39
N LEU A 168 -10.80 -4.25 -23.30
CA LEU A 168 -9.91 -4.33 -24.47
C LEU A 168 -9.81 -5.75 -25.04
N LYS A 169 -10.20 -6.77 -24.28
CA LYS A 169 -10.07 -8.19 -24.65
C LYS A 169 -10.79 -8.46 -25.98
N GLY A 170 -10.10 -9.17 -26.88
CA GLY A 170 -10.65 -9.56 -28.18
C GLY A 170 -10.69 -8.44 -29.22
N THR A 171 -10.28 -7.21 -28.89
CA THR A 171 -10.13 -6.14 -29.88
C THR A 171 -8.72 -6.17 -30.48
N ARG A 172 -8.61 -6.13 -31.81
CA ARG A 172 -7.35 -5.87 -32.51
C ARG A 172 -7.19 -4.36 -32.69
N PHE A 173 -6.05 -3.82 -32.26
CA PHE A 173 -5.72 -2.41 -32.41
C PHE A 173 -4.68 -2.24 -33.51
N GLU A 174 -4.77 -1.14 -34.26
CA GLU A 174 -3.85 -0.85 -35.35
C GLU A 174 -2.61 -0.09 -34.87
N SER A 175 -2.70 0.58 -33.71
CA SER A 175 -1.60 1.35 -33.12
C SER A 175 -1.64 1.40 -31.59
N MET A 176 -0.50 1.74 -30.99
CA MET A 176 -0.38 2.00 -29.56
C MET A 176 -1.24 3.21 -29.13
N GLU A 177 -1.36 4.19 -30.01
CA GLU A 177 -2.13 5.42 -29.85
C GLU A 177 -3.61 5.11 -29.69
N GLU A 178 -4.11 4.14 -30.47
CA GLU A 178 -5.48 3.66 -30.36
C GLU A 178 -5.73 2.98 -29.00
N VAL A 179 -4.78 2.15 -28.54
CA VAL A 179 -4.84 1.51 -27.21
C VAL A 179 -4.85 2.56 -26.11
N LYS A 180 -3.97 3.57 -26.18
CA LYS A 180 -3.89 4.68 -25.22
C LYS A 180 -5.19 5.48 -25.20
N ARG A 181 -5.75 5.81 -26.37
CA ARG A 181 -7.01 6.54 -26.50
C ARG A 181 -8.18 5.76 -25.88
N LYS A 182 -8.38 4.50 -26.28
CA LYS A 182 -9.49 3.67 -25.76
C LYS A 182 -9.34 3.43 -24.26
N SER A 183 -8.11 3.23 -23.78
CA SER A 183 -7.85 3.11 -22.34
C SER A 183 -8.15 4.41 -21.58
N ALA A 184 -7.81 5.57 -22.15
CA ALA A 184 -8.15 6.87 -21.56
C ALA A 184 -9.66 7.11 -21.53
N GLU A 185 -10.40 6.71 -22.57
CA GLU A 185 -11.86 6.76 -22.60
C GLU A 185 -12.48 5.90 -21.48
N LEU A 186 -12.00 4.66 -21.31
CA LEU A 186 -12.43 3.78 -20.22
C LEU A 186 -12.15 4.38 -18.85
N LEU A 187 -10.97 4.98 -18.65
CA LEU A 187 -10.59 5.66 -17.41
C LEU A 187 -11.49 6.87 -17.12
N ASN A 188 -11.83 7.66 -18.14
CA ASN A 188 -12.69 8.83 -17.99
C ASN A 188 -14.17 8.48 -17.81
N ALA A 189 -14.58 7.30 -18.28
CA ALA A 189 -15.92 6.77 -18.09
C ALA A 189 -16.15 6.18 -16.68
N LEU A 190 -15.08 6.00 -15.88
CA LEU A 190 -15.23 5.56 -14.49
C LEU A 190 -16.04 6.58 -13.70
N THR A 191 -17.09 6.06 -13.07
CA THR A 191 -18.01 6.83 -12.26
C THR A 191 -17.49 6.96 -10.83
N LYS A 192 -18.13 7.82 -10.05
CA LYS A 192 -17.87 7.92 -8.61
C LYS A 192 -18.23 6.62 -7.89
N GLU A 193 -19.31 5.98 -8.34
CA GLU A 193 -19.83 4.72 -7.82
C GLU A 193 -18.82 3.58 -8.04
N ASP A 194 -18.16 3.55 -9.21
CA ASP A 194 -17.07 2.62 -9.51
C ASP A 194 -15.92 2.74 -8.49
N PHE A 195 -15.47 3.96 -8.23
CA PHE A 195 -14.40 4.18 -7.26
C PHE A 195 -14.84 3.88 -5.83
N GLN A 196 -16.06 4.26 -5.44
CA GLN A 196 -16.62 3.93 -4.12
C GLN A 196 -16.65 2.42 -3.91
N HIS A 197 -17.14 1.67 -4.91
CA HIS A 197 -17.10 0.21 -4.90
C HIS A 197 -15.67 -0.33 -4.74
N CYS A 198 -14.71 0.20 -5.50
CA CYS A 198 -13.30 -0.17 -5.39
C CYS A 198 -12.75 0.04 -3.96
N PHE A 199 -13.01 1.20 -3.34
CA PHE A 199 -12.55 1.48 -1.97
C PHE A 199 -13.22 0.57 -0.93
N ASP A 200 -14.50 0.22 -1.12
CA ASP A 200 -15.19 -0.72 -0.23
C ASP A 200 -14.66 -2.14 -0.37
N GLN A 201 -14.37 -2.59 -1.59
CA GLN A 201 -13.68 -3.86 -1.81
C GLN A 201 -12.27 -3.85 -1.22
N TRP A 202 -11.56 -2.72 -1.33
CA TRP A 202 -10.22 -2.59 -0.76
C TRP A 202 -10.24 -2.76 0.76
N LYS A 203 -11.21 -2.15 1.45
CA LYS A 203 -11.40 -2.33 2.90
C LYS A 203 -11.69 -3.80 3.25
N LYS A 204 -12.64 -4.43 2.55
CA LYS A 204 -12.98 -5.86 2.78
C LYS A 204 -11.78 -6.77 2.55
N ARG A 205 -10.98 -6.50 1.53
CA ARG A 205 -9.75 -7.24 1.22
C ARG A 205 -8.72 -7.10 2.35
N MET A 206 -8.45 -5.88 2.82
CA MET A 206 -7.56 -5.67 3.97
C MET A 206 -8.03 -6.43 5.22
N GLU A 207 -9.34 -6.38 5.53
CA GLU A 207 -9.92 -7.09 6.67
C GLU A 207 -9.75 -8.62 6.54
N ARG A 208 -9.97 -9.16 5.34
CA ARG A 208 -9.74 -10.58 5.04
C ARG A 208 -8.27 -10.97 5.17
N CYS A 209 -7.33 -10.16 4.66
CA CYS A 209 -5.90 -10.42 4.79
C CYS A 209 -5.49 -10.53 6.27
N VAL A 210 -5.99 -9.61 7.12
CA VAL A 210 -5.75 -9.66 8.57
C VAL A 210 -6.35 -10.93 9.19
N ALA A 211 -7.60 -11.28 8.83
CA ALA A 211 -8.27 -12.47 9.35
C ALA A 211 -7.54 -13.78 8.97
N ARG A 212 -6.83 -13.78 7.84
CA ARG A 212 -6.04 -14.93 7.35
C ARG A 212 -4.56 -14.87 7.74
N GLY A 213 -4.17 -14.01 8.68
CA GLY A 213 -2.79 -13.91 9.14
C GLY A 213 -1.79 -13.47 8.06
N GLY A 214 -2.23 -12.75 7.03
CA GLY A 214 -1.38 -12.26 5.94
C GLY A 214 -1.35 -13.13 4.68
N GLU A 215 -2.12 -14.22 4.61
CA GLU A 215 -2.22 -15.03 3.40
C GLU A 215 -2.95 -14.33 2.26
N TYR A 216 -2.63 -14.75 1.03
CA TYR A 216 -3.28 -14.31 -0.20
C TYR A 216 -4.79 -14.49 -0.18
N ILE A 217 -5.50 -13.50 -0.72
CA ILE A 217 -6.95 -13.53 -0.93
C ILE A 217 -7.25 -14.05 -2.35
N GLU A 218 -6.69 -15.19 -2.74
CA GLU A 218 -7.05 -15.85 -4.01
C GLU A 218 -8.26 -16.78 -3.84
N GLY A 219 -9.15 -16.84 -4.84
CA GLY A 219 -10.05 -18.00 -5.03
C GLY A 219 -11.57 -17.83 -4.91
N GLN A 220 -12.15 -16.64 -4.68
CA GLN A 220 -13.62 -16.47 -4.73
C GLN A 220 -14.05 -15.54 -5.87
N HIS A 221 -13.91 -16.04 -7.11
CA HIS A 221 -14.88 -15.74 -8.17
C HIS A 221 -16.00 -16.78 -8.05
N SER A 222 -16.81 -16.69 -7.01
CA SER A 222 -17.99 -17.55 -6.88
C SER A 222 -19.05 -16.85 -6.04
N ILE A 223 -20.13 -16.49 -6.73
CA ILE A 223 -21.47 -16.24 -6.21
C ILE A 223 -21.60 -14.93 -5.41
N VAL A 224 -21.99 -13.88 -6.13
CA VAL A 224 -23.06 -13.01 -5.63
C VAL A 224 -24.13 -13.08 -6.71
N GLU A 225 -25.26 -13.70 -6.36
CA GLU A 225 -26.52 -13.66 -7.13
C GLU A 225 -26.98 -12.22 -7.36
#